data_AF-A0A965AVQ3-F1
#
_entry.id   AF-A0A965AVQ3-F1
#
_cell.length_a   1.000
_cell.length_b   1.000
_cell.length_c   1.000
_cell.angle_alpha   90.00
_cell.angle_beta   90.00
_cell.angle_gamma   90.00
#
_symmetry.space_group_name_H-M   'P 1'
#
loop_
_entity.id
_entity.type
_entity.pdbx_description
1 polymer ?
#
loop_
_entity_poly.entity_id
_entity_poly.type
_entity_poly.pdbx_seq_one_letter_code
_entity_poly.pdbx_strand_id
1 'polypeptide(L)'
;MSHDLLIKNALIFDGHSPDLREGSILIRNGEIAAFDEKSASGVEVFDAGGRVVTPGFIDCHFHAYGIDLDMMRLESTPRSYVALKGHLRLEAALRRGFTTVRDVAGGDSGLALAVREGLIESPNYYYTGPALSQTGGHGDARHPVYDMCCAGGSGGIGVEVVDGVDPLRIAVRDRLRKGAHAIKIMASGGVVSLTDPIRIPQYSGEEIRAVTEEAGRRGSYVAAHAYSPEAIVHAVTNGVRSIEHANLLDDESAAVMAAHSAVMIPTLVTYQMMAEKGAEIGMVEIALKKNHEVLASGKTAIEIATRHGILVGFGTDLMGDLEYAQLRGLEIQHEVQGT
;
A
#
# COMPACT_ATOMS: atom_id res chain seq x y z
N MET A 1 25.88 -8.34 11.35
CA MET A 1 26.23 -9.77 11.36
C MET A 1 26.33 -10.20 9.90
N SER A 2 27.35 -10.95 9.48
CA SER A 2 27.38 -11.45 8.09
C SER A 2 26.37 -12.59 7.97
N HIS A 3 25.27 -12.36 7.27
CA HIS A 3 24.21 -13.35 7.02
C HIS A 3 24.58 -14.24 5.83
N ASP A 4 25.76 -14.84 5.90
CA ASP A 4 26.26 -15.73 4.85
C ASP A 4 25.65 -17.13 5.06
N LEU A 5 24.80 -17.55 4.13
CA LEU A 5 23.91 -18.69 4.29
C LEU A 5 23.90 -19.55 3.02
N LEU A 6 23.98 -20.87 3.17
CA LEU A 6 23.71 -21.83 2.10
C LEU A 6 22.45 -22.62 2.44
N ILE A 7 21.37 -22.37 1.71
CA ILE A 7 20.12 -23.12 1.80
C ILE A 7 20.22 -24.34 0.87
N LYS A 8 20.07 -25.55 1.40
CA LYS A 8 20.14 -26.82 0.64
C LYS A 8 18.80 -27.54 0.60
N ASN A 9 18.67 -28.47 -0.35
CA ASN A 9 17.50 -29.34 -0.50
C ASN A 9 16.19 -28.53 -0.56
N ALA A 10 16.19 -27.42 -1.29
CA ALA A 10 15.05 -26.53 -1.42
C ALA A 10 14.26 -26.83 -2.68
N LEU A 11 12.95 -26.62 -2.62
CA LEU A 11 12.10 -26.41 -3.79
C LEU A 11 12.03 -24.91 -4.05
N ILE A 12 12.78 -24.41 -5.01
CA ILE A 12 12.95 -22.99 -5.28
C ILE A 12 11.83 -22.53 -6.22
N PHE A 13 11.06 -21.55 -5.76
CA PHE A 13 10.16 -20.76 -6.59
C PHE A 13 10.89 -19.51 -7.08
N ASP A 14 10.91 -19.26 -8.38
CA ASP A 14 11.65 -18.14 -8.97
C ASP A 14 10.84 -16.83 -9.08
N GLY A 15 9.54 -16.87 -8.72
CA GLY A 15 8.64 -15.72 -8.80
C GLY A 15 8.03 -15.45 -10.18
N HIS A 16 8.35 -16.28 -11.18
CA HIS A 16 7.91 -16.10 -12.56
C HIS A 16 7.23 -17.34 -13.16
N SER A 17 7.75 -18.53 -12.87
CA SER A 17 7.23 -19.81 -13.35
C SER A 17 6.45 -20.53 -12.24
N PRO A 18 5.34 -21.21 -12.56
CA PRO A 18 4.66 -22.08 -11.59
C PRO A 18 5.50 -23.32 -11.21
N ASP A 19 6.55 -23.63 -11.98
CA ASP A 19 7.40 -24.80 -11.73
C ASP A 19 8.37 -24.56 -10.57
N LEU A 20 8.44 -25.52 -9.65
CA LEU A 20 9.42 -25.52 -8.57
C LEU A 20 10.70 -26.23 -9.01
N ARG A 21 11.85 -25.61 -8.74
CA ARG A 21 13.17 -26.18 -9.05
C ARG A 21 13.85 -26.73 -7.80
N GLU A 22 14.21 -28.01 -7.80
CA GLU A 22 15.07 -28.56 -6.76
C GLU A 22 16.47 -27.93 -6.84
N GLY A 23 17.02 -27.49 -5.71
CA GLY A 23 18.34 -26.86 -5.71
C GLY A 23 18.84 -26.34 -4.37
N SER A 24 19.86 -25.51 -4.45
CA SER A 24 20.42 -24.77 -3.31
C SER A 24 20.59 -23.29 -3.65
N ILE A 25 20.64 -22.45 -2.62
CA ILE A 25 20.81 -21.00 -2.74
C ILE A 25 21.95 -20.57 -1.82
N LEU A 26 23.00 -19.97 -2.39
CA LEU A 26 24.08 -19.35 -1.65
C LEU A 26 23.83 -17.85 -1.50
N ILE A 27 23.83 -17.38 -0.26
CA ILE A 27 23.70 -15.98 0.12
C ILE A 27 25.03 -15.52 0.71
N ARG A 28 25.53 -14.37 0.23
CA ARG A 28 26.74 -13.71 0.73
C ARG A 28 26.46 -12.24 0.92
N ASN A 29 26.82 -11.69 2.07
CA ASN A 29 26.64 -10.26 2.38
C ASN A 29 25.20 -9.75 2.14
N GLY A 30 24.20 -10.63 2.34
CA GLY A 30 22.79 -10.29 2.12
C GLY A 30 22.30 -10.38 0.66
N GLU A 31 23.15 -10.79 -0.28
CA GLU A 31 22.80 -10.96 -1.70
C GLU A 31 22.84 -12.44 -2.11
N ILE A 32 22.00 -12.81 -3.08
CA ILE A 32 22.06 -14.13 -3.71
C ILE A 32 23.32 -14.19 -4.58
N ALA A 33 24.29 -15.01 -4.17
CA ALA A 33 25.58 -15.13 -4.84
C ALA A 33 25.59 -16.22 -5.92
N ALA A 34 24.87 -17.32 -5.69
CA ALA A 34 24.79 -18.44 -6.63
C ALA A 34 23.58 -19.34 -6.34
N PHE A 35 23.20 -20.13 -7.34
CA PHE A 35 22.29 -21.25 -7.20
C PHE A 35 23.03 -22.57 -7.41
N ASP A 36 22.49 -23.66 -6.87
CA ASP A 36 22.95 -25.03 -7.08
C ASP A 36 24.40 -25.30 -6.62
N GLU A 37 24.87 -24.48 -5.66
CA GLU A 37 26.15 -24.65 -4.99
C GLU A 37 26.12 -25.85 -4.04
N LYS A 38 27.07 -26.78 -4.20
CA LYS A 38 27.10 -28.02 -3.40
C LYS A 38 27.67 -27.80 -2.00
N SER A 39 28.57 -26.84 -1.85
CA SER A 39 29.24 -26.53 -0.60
C SER A 39 29.83 -25.13 -0.64
N ALA A 40 29.77 -24.41 0.48
CA ALA A 40 30.49 -23.15 0.65
C ALA A 40 31.21 -23.15 2.00
N SER A 41 32.42 -22.58 2.04
CA SER A 41 33.20 -22.44 3.26
C SER A 41 32.84 -21.16 4.01
N GLY A 42 32.85 -21.20 5.35
CA GLY A 42 32.57 -20.02 6.17
C GLY A 42 31.15 -19.47 5.98
N VAL A 43 30.16 -20.33 5.74
CA VAL A 43 28.73 -20.00 5.71
C VAL A 43 27.99 -20.86 6.71
N GLU A 44 26.87 -20.36 7.21
CA GLU A 44 25.85 -21.19 7.84
C GLU A 44 25.20 -22.08 6.78
N VAL A 45 24.89 -23.33 7.12
CA VAL A 45 24.18 -24.25 6.21
C VAL A 45 22.81 -24.53 6.79
N PHE A 46 21.76 -24.21 6.03
CA PHE A 46 20.38 -24.50 6.38
C PHE A 46 19.82 -25.55 5.42
N ASP A 47 19.38 -26.68 5.95
CA ASP A 47 18.71 -27.73 5.18
C ASP A 47 17.20 -27.45 5.14
N ALA A 48 16.68 -27.08 3.97
CA ALA A 48 15.25 -26.82 3.79
C ALA A 48 14.41 -28.11 3.87
N GLY A 49 15.01 -29.28 3.70
CA GLY A 49 14.34 -30.58 3.84
C GLY A 49 13.18 -30.78 2.86
N GLY A 50 13.32 -30.32 1.62
CA GLY A 50 12.29 -30.38 0.58
C GLY A 50 11.18 -29.33 0.72
N ARG A 51 11.34 -28.34 1.60
CA ARG A 51 10.40 -27.21 1.71
C ARG A 51 10.57 -26.23 0.56
N VAL A 52 9.51 -25.46 0.30
CA VAL A 52 9.52 -24.38 -0.68
C VAL A 52 10.27 -23.17 -0.13
N VAL A 53 11.16 -22.62 -0.96
CA VAL A 53 11.82 -21.33 -0.73
C VAL A 53 11.31 -20.37 -1.78
N THR A 54 10.72 -19.27 -1.34
CA THR A 54 10.18 -18.21 -2.19
C THR A 54 10.99 -16.92 -2.02
N PRO A 55 10.93 -15.98 -2.97
CA PRO A 55 11.25 -14.60 -2.70
C PRO A 55 10.35 -14.08 -1.56
N GLY A 56 10.87 -13.12 -0.78
CA GLY A 56 10.06 -12.47 0.24
C GLY A 56 8.94 -11.65 -0.39
N PHE A 57 7.77 -11.62 0.24
CA PHE A 57 6.61 -10.94 -0.34
C PHE A 57 6.72 -9.41 -0.21
N ILE A 58 6.04 -8.70 -1.12
CA ILE A 58 6.00 -7.24 -1.18
C ILE A 58 4.54 -6.79 -1.06
N ASP A 59 4.21 -6.01 -0.03
CA ASP A 59 2.90 -5.37 0.12
C ASP A 59 2.98 -3.90 -0.29
N CYS A 60 2.44 -3.56 -1.45
CA CYS A 60 2.51 -2.21 -2.02
C CYS A 60 1.45 -1.24 -1.44
N HIS A 61 0.54 -1.71 -0.59
CA HIS A 61 -0.49 -0.87 0.04
C HIS A 61 -0.68 -1.29 1.49
N PHE A 62 0.26 -0.86 2.32
CA PHE A 62 0.27 -1.12 3.75
C PHE A 62 -0.09 0.15 4.53
N HIS A 63 -0.51 -0.03 5.78
CA HIS A 63 -0.71 1.05 6.75
C HIS A 63 -0.07 0.68 8.09
N ALA A 64 1.16 1.17 8.34
CA ALA A 64 1.79 0.93 9.64
C ALA A 64 1.05 1.70 10.74
N TYR A 65 0.52 2.88 10.43
CA TYR A 65 -0.27 3.68 11.37
C TYR A 65 -1.78 3.39 11.31
N GLY A 66 -2.23 2.48 10.45
CA GLY A 66 -3.62 2.04 10.34
C GLY A 66 -4.03 1.13 11.50
N ILE A 67 -3.90 1.60 12.74
CA ILE A 67 -4.20 0.85 13.97
C ILE A 67 -5.70 0.83 14.29
N ASP A 68 -6.49 1.56 13.50
CA ASP A 68 -7.90 1.80 13.69
C ASP A 68 -8.61 2.04 12.35
N LEU A 69 -9.90 1.71 12.29
CA LEU A 69 -10.77 2.05 11.15
C LEU A 69 -11.46 3.41 11.35
N ASP A 70 -11.61 3.88 12.60
CA ASP A 70 -12.11 5.22 12.89
C ASP A 70 -10.99 6.25 12.66
N MET A 71 -11.07 6.96 11.54
CA MET A 71 -10.08 7.98 11.17
C MET A 71 -9.95 9.09 12.22
N MET A 72 -11.05 9.51 12.84
CA MET A 72 -11.00 10.59 13.83
C MET A 72 -10.29 10.15 15.10
N ARG A 73 -10.55 8.91 15.54
CA ARG A 73 -9.85 8.29 16.67
C ARG A 73 -8.38 8.10 16.36
N LEU A 74 -8.04 7.66 15.15
CA LEU A 74 -6.65 7.53 14.71
C LEU A 74 -5.93 8.89 14.77
N GLU A 75 -6.48 9.91 14.11
CA GLU A 75 -5.86 11.24 13.99
C GLU A 75 -5.72 11.99 15.33
N SER A 76 -6.56 11.66 16.32
CA SER A 76 -6.50 12.23 17.68
C SER A 76 -5.64 11.41 18.66
N THR A 77 -5.16 10.23 18.27
CA THR A 77 -4.30 9.38 19.11
C THR A 77 -2.88 9.96 19.18
N PRO A 78 -2.19 9.96 20.33
CA PRO A 78 -0.81 10.43 20.40
C PRO A 78 0.13 9.69 19.42
N ARG A 79 0.83 10.44 18.57
CA ARG A 79 1.72 9.88 17.53
C ARG A 79 2.75 8.89 18.06
N SER A 80 3.28 9.10 19.26
CA SER A 80 4.22 8.16 19.91
C SER A 80 3.58 6.80 20.18
N TYR A 81 2.31 6.76 20.58
CA TYR A 81 1.57 5.52 20.76
C TYR A 81 1.31 4.81 19.43
N VAL A 82 0.90 5.57 18.41
CA VAL A 82 0.69 5.03 17.05
C VAL A 82 2.00 4.47 16.49
N ALA A 83 3.13 5.12 16.72
CA ALA A 83 4.44 4.62 16.30
C ALA A 83 4.81 3.27 16.95
N LEU A 84 4.56 3.13 18.26
CA LEU A 84 4.78 1.86 18.97
C LEU A 84 3.89 0.74 18.42
N LYS A 85 2.61 1.04 18.14
CA LYS A 85 1.70 0.09 17.49
C LYS A 85 2.15 -0.24 16.07
N GLY A 86 2.58 0.75 15.30
CA GLY A 86 3.03 0.54 13.93
C GLY A 86 4.27 -0.32 13.81
N HIS A 87 5.19 -0.24 14.78
CA HIS A 87 6.29 -1.21 14.90
C HIS A 87 5.77 -2.65 15.01
N LEU A 88 4.79 -2.92 15.89
CA LEU A 88 4.22 -4.26 16.04
C LEU A 88 3.60 -4.77 14.73
N ARG A 89 2.93 -3.88 13.97
CA ARG A 89 2.35 -4.23 12.66
C ARG A 89 3.43 -4.59 11.63
N LEU A 90 4.54 -3.85 11.61
CA LEU A 90 5.69 -4.13 10.74
C LEU A 90 6.33 -5.47 11.10
N GLU A 91 6.61 -5.70 12.39
CA GLU A 91 7.15 -6.98 12.86
C GLU A 91 6.23 -8.14 12.46
N ALA A 92 4.93 -7.99 12.68
CA ALA A 92 3.95 -9.00 12.30
C ALA A 92 3.91 -9.26 10.77
N ALA A 93 4.07 -8.23 9.94
CA ALA A 93 4.18 -8.39 8.49
C ALA A 93 5.45 -9.18 8.10
N LEU A 94 6.58 -8.88 8.73
CA LEU A 94 7.83 -9.63 8.53
C LEU A 94 7.67 -11.10 8.91
N ARG A 95 7.01 -11.38 10.04
CA ARG A 95 6.72 -12.75 10.50
C ARG A 95 5.78 -13.51 9.56
N ARG A 96 4.95 -12.80 8.78
CA ARG A 96 4.11 -13.36 7.71
C ARG A 96 4.86 -13.52 6.37
N GLY A 97 6.15 -13.20 6.30
CA GLY A 97 6.96 -13.37 5.09
C GLY A 97 7.00 -12.15 4.17
N PHE A 98 6.38 -11.03 4.56
CA PHE A 98 6.52 -9.78 3.83
C PHE A 98 7.84 -9.13 4.19
N THR A 99 8.78 -9.14 3.24
CA THR A 99 10.12 -8.57 3.44
C THR A 99 10.21 -7.13 2.97
N THR A 100 9.19 -6.62 2.27
CA THR A 100 9.07 -5.23 1.87
C THR A 100 7.62 -4.76 1.98
N VAL A 101 7.41 -3.55 2.48
CA VAL A 101 6.10 -2.91 2.48
C VAL A 101 6.20 -1.46 2.01
N ARG A 102 5.15 -0.99 1.31
CA ARG A 102 4.94 0.42 0.98
C ARG A 102 3.76 0.96 1.78
N ASP A 103 4.05 1.75 2.80
CA ASP A 103 3.09 2.47 3.61
C ASP A 103 2.59 3.72 2.89
N VAL A 104 1.33 3.67 2.47
CA VAL A 104 0.74 4.66 1.57
C VAL A 104 -0.13 5.69 2.29
N ALA A 105 -0.36 5.59 3.60
CA ALA A 105 -0.94 6.68 4.36
C ALA A 105 -0.59 6.49 5.83
N GLY A 106 0.41 7.25 6.27
CA GLY A 106 1.01 7.11 7.58
C GLY A 106 2.50 6.87 7.52
N GLY A 107 3.04 6.45 8.66
CA GLY A 107 4.48 6.43 8.87
C GLY A 107 5.06 7.83 9.03
N ASP A 108 6.26 7.89 9.59
CA ASP A 108 7.02 9.12 9.66
C ASP A 108 8.52 8.85 9.62
N SER A 109 9.29 9.94 9.57
CA SER A 109 10.74 9.89 9.56
C SER A 109 11.33 9.27 10.84
N GLY A 110 10.59 9.26 11.94
CA GLY A 110 11.02 8.66 13.21
C GLY A 110 10.94 7.13 13.16
N LEU A 111 9.81 6.59 12.70
CA LEU A 111 9.68 5.14 12.48
C LEU A 111 10.69 4.66 11.44
N ALA A 112 10.86 5.39 10.33
CA ALA A 112 11.86 5.06 9.32
C ALA A 112 13.31 5.16 9.81
N LEU A 113 13.62 6.10 10.71
CA LEU A 113 14.92 6.17 11.39
C LEU A 113 15.14 4.92 12.25
N ALA A 114 14.16 4.51 13.04
CA ALA A 114 14.25 3.32 13.89
C ALA A 114 14.48 2.04 13.07
N VAL A 115 13.80 1.89 11.93
CA VAL A 115 14.05 0.78 10.99
C VAL A 115 15.47 0.84 10.43
N ARG A 116 15.90 2.01 9.95
CA ARG A 116 17.25 2.17 9.34
C ARG A 116 18.39 1.90 10.33
N GLU A 117 18.21 2.27 11.59
CA GLU A 117 19.19 2.02 12.66
C GLU A 117 19.11 0.61 13.24
N GLY A 118 18.15 -0.21 12.77
CA GLY A 118 17.94 -1.57 13.26
C GLY A 118 17.44 -1.62 14.71
N LEU A 119 16.77 -0.55 15.18
CA LEU A 119 16.20 -0.50 16.53
C LEU A 119 14.96 -1.40 16.67
N ILE A 120 14.31 -1.70 15.54
CA ILE A 120 13.13 -2.56 15.48
C ILE A 120 13.25 -3.55 14.30
N GLU A 121 12.67 -4.74 14.47
CA GLU A 121 12.48 -5.68 13.37
C GLU A 121 11.38 -5.15 12.44
N SER A 122 11.68 -5.10 11.14
CA SER A 122 10.76 -4.57 10.12
C SER A 122 11.12 -5.14 8.74
N PRO A 123 10.12 -5.28 7.85
CA PRO A 123 10.36 -5.34 6.41
C PRO A 123 11.14 -4.10 5.94
N ASN A 124 11.68 -4.13 4.72
CA ASN A 124 12.10 -2.91 4.03
C ASN A 124 10.91 -1.95 4.00
N TYR A 125 11.06 -0.82 4.68
CA TYR A 125 9.96 0.09 4.96
C TYR A 125 10.03 1.32 4.05
N TYR A 126 9.18 1.35 3.04
CA TYR A 126 8.97 2.51 2.19
C TYR A 126 7.70 3.21 2.65
N TYR A 127 7.74 4.50 2.98
CA TYR A 127 6.57 5.24 3.44
C TYR A 127 6.36 6.50 2.61
N THR A 128 5.11 6.94 2.52
CA THR A 128 4.74 8.19 1.85
C THR A 128 4.55 9.34 2.85
N GLY A 129 4.46 9.01 4.14
CA GLY A 129 3.96 9.91 5.16
C GLY A 129 2.43 10.01 5.10
N PRO A 130 1.85 11.02 5.76
CA PRO A 130 0.42 11.25 5.70
C PRO A 130 -0.02 11.61 4.26
N ALA A 131 -1.08 10.96 3.80
CA ALA A 131 -1.65 11.17 2.47
C ALA A 131 -2.25 12.57 2.33
N LEU A 132 -2.26 13.11 1.12
CA LEU A 132 -2.87 14.42 0.85
C LEU A 132 -4.34 14.24 0.45
N SER A 133 -5.24 14.93 1.13
CA SER A 133 -6.68 14.96 0.82
C SER A 133 -7.17 16.40 0.69
N GLN A 134 -8.12 16.66 -0.20
CA GLN A 134 -8.80 17.96 -0.22
C GLN A 134 -9.78 18.08 0.95
N THR A 135 -10.24 19.29 1.23
CA THR A 135 -11.35 19.54 2.15
C THR A 135 -12.60 18.77 1.71
N GLY A 136 -13.23 18.06 2.66
CA GLY A 136 -14.38 17.19 2.44
C GLY A 136 -14.07 15.90 1.66
N GLY A 137 -12.80 15.64 1.38
CA GLY A 137 -12.34 14.47 0.63
C GLY A 137 -12.24 13.20 1.47
N HIS A 138 -11.73 12.12 0.86
CA HIS A 138 -11.72 10.78 1.46
C HIS A 138 -10.96 10.73 2.79
N GLY A 139 -9.88 11.50 2.91
CA GLY A 139 -9.05 11.52 4.12
C GLY A 139 -9.42 12.62 5.13
N ASP A 140 -10.48 13.39 4.87
CA ASP A 140 -10.95 14.40 5.81
C ASP A 140 -11.78 13.76 6.93
N ALA A 141 -11.14 13.50 8.06
CA ALA A 141 -11.76 12.82 9.20
C ALA A 141 -12.81 13.67 9.96
N ARG A 142 -13.00 14.95 9.60
CA ARG A 142 -13.93 15.85 10.32
C ARG A 142 -15.37 15.41 10.12
N HIS A 143 -16.13 15.35 11.21
CA HIS A 143 -17.58 15.14 11.14
C HIS A 143 -18.30 16.42 10.69
N PRO A 144 -19.33 16.34 9.83
CA PRO A 144 -20.03 17.51 9.27
C PRO A 144 -20.76 18.41 10.28
N VAL A 145 -20.87 18.01 11.54
CA VAL A 145 -21.59 18.76 12.60
C VAL A 145 -20.67 19.31 13.69
N TYR A 146 -19.36 19.08 13.58
CA TYR A 146 -18.39 19.61 14.52
C TYR A 146 -17.59 20.72 13.83
N ASP A 147 -17.59 21.91 14.42
CA ASP A 147 -16.71 23.01 14.04
C ASP A 147 -15.29 22.74 14.56
N MET A 148 -14.67 21.69 14.03
CA MET A 148 -13.30 21.31 14.37
C MET A 148 -12.34 21.90 13.34
N CYS A 149 -11.43 22.74 13.83
CA CYS A 149 -10.29 23.18 13.03
C CYS A 149 -9.41 21.95 12.75
N CYS A 150 -9.22 21.59 11.48
CA CYS A 150 -8.20 20.62 11.08
C CYS A 150 -6.89 21.01 11.74
N ALA A 151 -6.13 20.04 12.25
CA ALA A 151 -4.84 20.24 12.89
C ALA A 151 -3.86 20.98 11.96
N GLY A 152 -3.95 22.31 11.95
CA GLY A 152 -3.33 23.26 11.02
C GLY A 152 -1.85 23.47 11.26
N GLY A 153 -1.08 22.38 11.17
CA GLY A 153 0.38 22.45 11.20
C GLY A 153 1.08 21.16 11.63
N SER A 154 0.36 20.18 12.19
CA SER A 154 0.97 18.92 12.67
C SER A 154 1.11 17.87 11.57
N GLY A 155 0.47 18.07 10.41
CA GLY A 155 0.60 17.23 9.23
C GLY A 155 -0.05 15.86 9.32
N GLY A 156 -1.06 15.65 10.17
CA GLY A 156 -1.78 14.36 10.32
C GLY A 156 -0.96 13.19 10.88
N ILE A 157 -1.64 12.08 11.17
CA ILE A 157 -1.05 10.76 11.43
C ILE A 157 -1.11 9.93 10.16
N GLY A 158 -2.29 9.78 9.57
CA GLY A 158 -2.51 9.09 8.30
C GLY A 158 -2.79 10.04 7.14
N VAL A 159 -3.41 11.21 7.39
CA VAL A 159 -3.80 12.16 6.33
C VAL A 159 -3.57 13.62 6.72
N GLU A 160 -3.14 14.43 5.77
CA GLU A 160 -3.16 15.90 5.83
C GLU A 160 -4.16 16.48 4.83
N VAL A 161 -5.04 17.38 5.30
CA VAL A 161 -5.97 18.11 4.44
C VAL A 161 -5.28 19.35 3.86
N VAL A 162 -5.16 19.43 2.53
CA VAL A 162 -4.45 20.49 1.82
C VAL A 162 -5.21 20.86 0.55
N ASP A 163 -5.54 22.13 0.37
CA ASP A 163 -6.25 22.63 -0.81
C ASP A 163 -5.40 23.63 -1.60
N GLY A 164 -5.46 23.56 -2.92
CA GLY A 164 -4.80 24.50 -3.82
C GLY A 164 -3.38 24.09 -4.23
N VAL A 165 -2.99 24.56 -5.42
CA VAL A 165 -1.72 24.24 -6.09
C VAL A 165 -0.50 24.58 -5.23
N ASP A 166 -0.41 25.80 -4.71
CA ASP A 166 0.78 26.23 -3.97
C ASP A 166 0.94 25.51 -2.61
N PRO A 167 -0.10 25.37 -1.78
CA PRO A 167 -0.03 24.55 -0.56
C PRO A 167 0.37 23.09 -0.85
N LEU A 168 -0.17 22.48 -1.91
CA LEU A 168 0.21 21.11 -2.29
C LEU A 168 1.68 20.99 -2.67
N ARG A 169 2.24 21.96 -3.41
CA ARG A 169 3.68 21.97 -3.72
C ARG A 169 4.53 22.01 -2.44
N ILE A 170 4.13 22.82 -1.45
CA ILE A 170 4.81 22.89 -0.15
C ILE A 170 4.73 21.55 0.58
N ALA A 171 3.54 20.94 0.63
CA ALA A 171 3.31 19.66 1.29
C ALA A 171 4.18 18.55 0.68
N VAL A 172 4.20 18.43 -0.65
CA VAL A 172 5.05 17.45 -1.37
C VAL A 172 6.54 17.66 -1.05
N ARG A 173 7.01 18.91 -1.08
CA ARG A 173 8.40 19.24 -0.77
C ARG A 173 8.77 18.85 0.66
N ASP A 174 7.89 19.09 1.63
CA ASP A 174 8.13 18.68 3.02
C ASP A 174 8.12 17.16 3.20
N ARG A 175 7.18 16.44 2.57
CA ARG A 175 7.15 14.96 2.58
C ARG A 175 8.45 14.37 2.05
N LEU A 176 8.91 14.84 0.89
CA LEU A 176 10.16 14.38 0.30
C LEU A 176 11.40 14.82 1.12
N ARG A 177 11.39 16.01 1.73
CA ARG A 177 12.44 16.43 2.68
C ARG A 177 12.52 15.48 3.88
N LYS A 178 11.37 15.00 4.36
CA LYS A 178 11.26 14.03 5.47
C LYS A 178 11.58 12.60 5.05
N GLY A 179 11.91 12.33 3.79
CA GLY A 179 12.34 11.01 3.32
C GLY A 179 11.24 10.13 2.72
N ALA A 180 10.07 10.69 2.38
CA ALA A 180 9.01 9.93 1.72
C ALA A 180 9.49 9.29 0.40
N HIS A 181 9.18 8.01 0.21
CA HIS A 181 9.49 7.24 -0.99
C HIS A 181 8.67 7.68 -2.20
N ALA A 182 7.37 7.93 -1.97
CA ALA A 182 6.39 8.39 -2.94
C ALA A 182 5.42 9.36 -2.25
N ILE A 183 4.53 9.99 -3.02
CA ILE A 183 3.44 10.81 -2.49
C ILE A 183 2.12 10.06 -2.66
N LYS A 184 1.29 10.01 -1.62
CA LYS A 184 -0.10 9.53 -1.73
C LYS A 184 -1.06 10.71 -1.81
N ILE A 185 -2.01 10.63 -2.75
CA ILE A 185 -3.18 11.51 -2.80
C ILE A 185 -4.49 10.71 -2.74
N MET A 186 -5.55 11.36 -2.27
CA MET A 186 -6.93 10.91 -2.43
C MET A 186 -7.52 11.51 -3.70
N ALA A 187 -7.70 10.73 -4.76
CA ALA A 187 -8.16 11.21 -6.07
C ALA A 187 -9.62 10.82 -6.39
N SER A 188 -10.27 10.06 -5.52
CA SER A 188 -11.72 9.84 -5.51
C SER A 188 -12.23 9.78 -4.08
N GLY A 189 -13.54 9.70 -3.92
CA GLY A 189 -14.10 9.30 -2.64
C GLY A 189 -13.87 7.82 -2.33
N GLY A 190 -14.09 7.42 -1.08
CA GLY A 190 -13.82 6.05 -0.64
C GLY A 190 -14.86 5.41 0.28
N VAL A 191 -14.51 4.22 0.79
CA VAL A 191 -15.44 3.31 1.48
C VAL A 191 -15.65 3.69 2.94
N VAL A 192 -14.58 3.92 3.68
CA VAL A 192 -14.58 4.18 5.13
C VAL A 192 -14.95 5.62 5.49
N SER A 193 -14.92 6.53 4.53
CA SER A 193 -15.22 7.95 4.72
C SER A 193 -16.72 8.24 4.69
N LEU A 194 -17.13 9.26 5.46
CA LEU A 194 -18.53 9.51 5.80
C LEU A 194 -19.29 10.35 4.77
N THR A 195 -18.61 11.28 4.10
CA THR A 195 -19.25 12.42 3.40
C THR A 195 -19.15 12.37 1.88
N ASP A 196 -18.22 11.61 1.34
CA ASP A 196 -17.81 11.60 -0.05
C ASP A 196 -18.37 10.38 -0.83
N PRO A 197 -18.86 10.59 -2.06
CA PRO A 197 -19.27 9.49 -2.94
C PRO A 197 -18.06 8.82 -3.60
N ILE A 198 -18.07 7.48 -3.69
CA ILE A 198 -16.98 6.65 -4.25
C ILE A 198 -16.60 7.08 -5.68
N ARG A 199 -17.60 7.46 -6.49
CA ARG A 199 -17.42 7.62 -7.94
C ARG A 199 -16.86 8.97 -8.37
N ILE A 200 -16.87 9.97 -7.50
CA ILE A 200 -16.55 11.35 -7.90
C ILE A 200 -15.05 11.61 -7.74
N PRO A 201 -14.38 12.15 -8.79
CA PRO A 201 -12.99 12.58 -8.69
C PRO A 201 -12.78 13.65 -7.61
N GLN A 202 -11.64 13.55 -6.91
CA GLN A 202 -11.15 14.54 -5.96
C GLN A 202 -9.85 15.16 -6.49
N TYR A 203 -9.60 16.39 -6.09
CA TYR A 203 -8.65 17.36 -6.64
C TYR A 203 -8.92 17.74 -8.10
N SER A 204 -8.65 19.01 -8.41
CA SER A 204 -8.59 19.47 -9.80
C SER A 204 -7.40 18.87 -10.53
N GLY A 205 -7.44 18.89 -11.87
CA GLY A 205 -6.30 18.43 -12.67
C GLY A 205 -5.04 19.29 -12.45
N GLU A 206 -5.20 20.57 -12.12
CA GLU A 206 -4.09 21.47 -11.79
C GLU A 206 -3.39 21.08 -10.49
N GLU A 207 -4.17 20.69 -9.47
CA GLU A 207 -3.66 20.23 -8.18
C GLU A 207 -2.94 18.88 -8.32
N ILE A 208 -3.51 17.92 -9.04
CA ILE A 208 -2.85 16.62 -9.28
C ILE A 208 -1.55 16.83 -10.06
N ARG A 209 -1.54 17.64 -11.12
CA ARG A 209 -0.32 17.94 -11.88
C ARG A 209 0.74 18.62 -11.03
N ALA A 210 0.36 19.55 -10.16
CA ALA A 210 1.30 20.19 -9.25
C ALA A 210 2.01 19.17 -8.35
N VAL A 211 1.27 18.18 -7.84
CA VAL A 211 1.81 17.10 -7.00
C VAL A 211 2.71 16.16 -7.81
N THR A 212 2.28 15.73 -9.00
CA THR A 212 3.04 14.80 -9.85
C THR A 212 4.31 15.44 -10.39
N GLU A 213 4.29 16.72 -10.76
CA GLU A 213 5.47 17.48 -11.17
C GLU A 213 6.51 17.61 -10.05
N GLU A 214 6.10 17.95 -8.83
CA GLU A 214 7.03 18.09 -7.70
C GLU A 214 7.64 16.74 -7.29
N ALA A 215 6.84 15.67 -7.28
CA ALA A 215 7.34 14.32 -7.04
C ALA A 215 8.35 13.89 -8.13
N GLY A 216 8.00 14.11 -9.40
CA GLY A 216 8.84 13.77 -10.54
C GLY A 216 10.17 14.52 -10.58
N ARG A 217 10.20 15.81 -10.19
CA ARG A 217 11.44 16.61 -10.08
C ARG A 217 12.47 16.02 -9.12
N ARG A 218 12.04 15.17 -8.18
CA ARG A 218 12.89 14.50 -7.20
C ARG A 218 13.14 13.02 -7.53
N GLY A 219 12.74 12.56 -8.72
CA GLY A 219 12.82 11.17 -9.14
C GLY A 219 11.85 10.25 -8.40
N SER A 220 10.83 10.81 -7.74
CA SER A 220 9.77 10.07 -7.06
C SER A 220 8.51 10.01 -7.93
N TYR A 221 7.42 9.46 -7.41
CA TYR A 221 6.15 9.31 -8.12
C TYR A 221 4.95 9.47 -7.18
N VAL A 222 3.76 9.50 -7.75
CA VAL A 222 2.50 9.63 -7.02
C VAL A 222 1.70 8.33 -7.10
N ALA A 223 1.20 7.91 -5.94
CA ALA A 223 0.16 6.91 -5.78
C ALA A 223 -1.18 7.62 -5.50
N ALA A 224 -2.26 7.19 -6.13
CA ALA A 224 -3.58 7.78 -5.94
C ALA A 224 -4.61 6.73 -5.56
N HIS A 225 -5.35 7.00 -4.49
CA HIS A 225 -6.60 6.31 -4.22
C HIS A 225 -7.64 6.71 -5.27
N ALA A 226 -8.09 5.77 -6.10
CA ALA A 226 -9.12 6.01 -7.11
C ALA A 226 -9.94 4.74 -7.39
N TYR A 227 -11.26 4.85 -7.33
CA TYR A 227 -12.16 3.72 -7.62
C TYR A 227 -12.75 3.73 -9.03
N SER A 228 -13.35 4.85 -9.45
CA SER A 228 -14.15 4.92 -10.69
C SER A 228 -13.31 5.11 -11.95
N PRO A 229 -13.81 4.69 -13.13
CA PRO A 229 -13.14 4.95 -14.41
C PRO A 229 -12.80 6.43 -14.61
N GLU A 230 -13.72 7.33 -14.28
CA GLU A 230 -13.52 8.78 -14.39
C GLU A 230 -12.36 9.26 -13.50
N ALA A 231 -12.32 8.84 -12.23
CA ALA A 231 -11.25 9.23 -11.32
C ALA A 231 -9.89 8.62 -11.71
N ILE A 232 -9.89 7.39 -12.23
CA ILE A 232 -8.69 6.71 -12.74
C ILE A 232 -8.14 7.48 -13.94
N VAL A 233 -8.97 7.77 -14.95
CA VAL A 233 -8.55 8.55 -16.13
C VAL A 233 -8.06 9.93 -15.71
N HIS A 234 -8.78 10.61 -14.81
CA HIS A 234 -8.38 11.91 -14.29
C HIS A 234 -7.01 11.88 -13.59
N ALA A 235 -6.77 10.92 -12.71
CA ALA A 235 -5.50 10.78 -12.01
C ALA A 235 -4.34 10.47 -12.99
N VAL A 236 -4.53 9.48 -13.87
CA VAL A 236 -3.49 9.00 -14.79
C VAL A 236 -3.10 10.06 -15.82
N THR A 237 -4.09 10.72 -16.44
CA THR A 237 -3.83 11.78 -17.43
C THR A 237 -3.14 13.01 -16.84
N ASN A 238 -3.20 13.17 -15.51
CA ASN A 238 -2.48 14.21 -14.76
C ASN A 238 -1.15 13.72 -14.15
N GLY A 239 -0.66 12.54 -14.56
CA GLY A 239 0.70 12.06 -14.27
C GLY A 239 0.85 11.13 -13.07
N VAL A 240 -0.26 10.61 -12.52
CA VAL A 240 -0.20 9.59 -11.46
C VAL A 240 0.32 8.27 -12.03
N ARG A 241 1.24 7.62 -11.29
CA ARG A 241 1.89 6.37 -11.71
C ARG A 241 1.24 5.12 -11.12
N SER A 242 0.80 5.18 -9.88
CA SER A 242 0.27 4.03 -9.13
C SER A 242 -1.18 4.31 -8.76
N ILE A 243 -2.10 3.49 -9.28
CA ILE A 243 -3.53 3.58 -8.96
C ILE A 243 -3.84 2.51 -7.92
N GLU A 244 -4.31 2.96 -6.78
CA GLU A 244 -4.67 2.11 -5.66
C GLU A 244 -6.15 1.72 -5.75
N HIS A 245 -6.46 0.48 -5.39
CA HIS A 245 -7.79 -0.12 -5.42
C HIS A 245 -8.31 -0.42 -6.83
N ALA A 246 -8.69 0.63 -7.59
CA ALA A 246 -9.23 0.55 -8.95
C ALA A 246 -10.41 -0.44 -9.14
N ASN A 247 -11.23 -0.69 -8.11
CA ASN A 247 -12.23 -1.75 -8.14
C ASN A 247 -13.29 -1.61 -9.25
N LEU A 248 -13.51 -0.41 -9.78
CA LEU A 248 -14.52 -0.16 -10.82
C LEU A 248 -13.88 0.07 -12.20
N LEU A 249 -12.62 -0.34 -12.41
CA LEU A 249 -11.92 -0.25 -13.69
C LEU A 249 -12.75 -0.87 -14.81
N ASP A 250 -12.81 -0.17 -15.95
CA ASP A 250 -13.41 -0.64 -17.21
C ASP A 250 -12.36 -0.67 -18.34
N ASP A 251 -12.73 -1.22 -19.50
CA ASP A 251 -11.80 -1.35 -20.63
C ASP A 251 -11.27 0.01 -21.15
N GLU A 252 -12.06 1.08 -21.07
CA GLU A 252 -11.64 2.42 -21.54
C GLU A 252 -10.62 3.04 -20.59
N SER A 253 -10.88 3.02 -19.28
CA SER A 253 -9.95 3.50 -18.25
C SER A 253 -8.70 2.62 -18.16
N ALA A 254 -8.81 1.32 -18.39
CA ALA A 254 -7.67 0.40 -18.49
C ALA A 254 -6.78 0.73 -19.69
N ALA A 255 -7.36 1.03 -20.86
CA ALA A 255 -6.60 1.47 -22.02
C ALA A 255 -5.82 2.77 -21.75
N VAL A 256 -6.40 3.71 -21.00
CA VAL A 256 -5.70 4.94 -20.57
C VAL A 256 -4.54 4.61 -19.63
N MET A 257 -4.76 3.74 -18.64
CA MET A 257 -3.69 3.29 -17.73
C MET A 257 -2.52 2.65 -18.49
N ALA A 258 -2.82 1.73 -19.41
CA ALA A 258 -1.81 1.06 -20.24
C ALA A 258 -1.03 2.06 -21.11
N ALA A 259 -1.72 3.02 -21.75
CA ALA A 259 -1.08 4.04 -22.57
C ALA A 259 -0.11 4.95 -21.79
N HIS A 260 -0.31 5.10 -20.47
CA HIS A 260 0.53 5.90 -19.59
C HIS A 260 1.50 5.07 -18.73
N SER A 261 1.56 3.75 -18.94
CA SER A 261 2.35 2.84 -18.09
C SER A 261 2.04 2.98 -16.59
N ALA A 262 0.78 3.29 -16.26
CA ALA A 262 0.31 3.31 -14.89
C ALA A 262 0.17 1.88 -14.37
N VAL A 263 0.40 1.69 -13.08
CA VAL A 263 0.30 0.38 -12.40
C VAL A 263 -0.96 0.33 -11.55
N MET A 264 -1.49 -0.87 -11.33
CA MET A 264 -2.65 -1.10 -10.48
C MET A 264 -2.24 -1.85 -9.22
N ILE A 265 -2.63 -1.35 -8.05
CA ILE A 265 -2.45 -2.02 -6.76
C ILE A 265 -3.84 -2.34 -6.17
N PRO A 266 -4.42 -3.51 -6.49
CA PRO A 266 -5.68 -3.94 -5.89
C PRO A 266 -5.50 -4.28 -4.41
N THR A 267 -6.57 -4.14 -3.63
CA THR A 267 -6.56 -4.39 -2.18
C THR A 267 -7.72 -5.30 -1.75
N LEU A 268 -7.98 -6.37 -2.52
CA LEU A 268 -9.20 -7.18 -2.43
C LEU A 268 -9.52 -7.70 -1.02
N VAL A 269 -8.48 -8.08 -0.26
CA VAL A 269 -8.64 -8.64 1.08
C VAL A 269 -9.30 -7.69 2.05
N THR A 270 -9.06 -6.38 1.95
CA THR A 270 -9.68 -5.41 2.87
C THR A 270 -11.19 -5.42 2.73
N TYR A 271 -11.70 -5.44 1.49
CA TYR A 271 -13.14 -5.46 1.23
C TYR A 271 -13.79 -6.76 1.66
N GLN A 272 -13.10 -7.89 1.45
CA GLN A 272 -13.58 -9.20 1.89
C GLN A 272 -13.65 -9.27 3.41
N MET A 273 -12.61 -8.81 4.11
CA MET A 273 -12.61 -8.77 5.57
C MET A 273 -13.65 -7.80 6.13
N MET A 274 -13.85 -6.63 5.51
CA MET A 274 -14.92 -5.71 5.89
C MET A 274 -16.31 -6.30 5.66
N ALA A 275 -16.53 -7.11 4.63
CA ALA A 275 -17.81 -7.79 4.42
C ALA A 275 -18.08 -8.87 5.47
N GLU A 276 -17.05 -9.61 5.88
CA GLU A 276 -17.17 -10.70 6.85
C GLU A 276 -17.21 -10.21 8.30
N LYS A 277 -16.47 -9.14 8.63
CA LYS A 277 -16.20 -8.69 10.00
C LYS A 277 -16.58 -7.24 10.28
N GLY A 278 -16.91 -6.44 9.27
CA GLY A 278 -17.18 -5.02 9.41
C GLY A 278 -18.26 -4.68 10.45
N ALA A 279 -19.34 -5.47 10.49
CA ALA A 279 -20.41 -5.28 11.48
C ALA A 279 -19.94 -5.60 12.91
N GLU A 280 -19.08 -6.61 13.09
CA GLU A 280 -18.54 -7.00 14.41
C GLU A 280 -17.58 -5.93 14.95
N ILE A 281 -16.83 -5.26 14.07
CA ILE A 281 -15.83 -4.23 14.43
C ILE A 281 -16.39 -2.80 14.40
N GLY A 282 -17.71 -2.64 14.26
CA GLY A 282 -18.39 -1.35 14.42
C GLY A 282 -18.42 -0.44 13.18
N MET A 283 -18.26 -0.99 11.97
CA MET A 283 -18.44 -0.20 10.74
C MET A 283 -19.88 0.30 10.61
N VAL A 284 -20.02 1.57 10.22
CA VAL A 284 -21.32 2.20 9.96
C VAL A 284 -22.00 1.65 8.71
N GLU A 285 -23.33 1.66 8.68
CA GLU A 285 -24.14 1.07 7.59
C GLU A 285 -23.79 1.64 6.20
N ILE A 286 -23.49 2.95 6.14
CA ILE A 286 -23.09 3.60 4.88
C ILE A 286 -21.78 3.02 4.34
N ALA A 287 -20.81 2.71 5.20
CA ALA A 287 -19.53 2.12 4.81
C ALA A 287 -19.72 0.65 4.36
N LEU A 288 -20.61 -0.10 5.02
CA LEU A 288 -20.95 -1.47 4.61
C LEU A 288 -21.59 -1.51 3.21
N LYS A 289 -22.52 -0.59 2.91
CA LYS A 289 -23.14 -0.49 1.57
C LYS A 289 -22.11 -0.16 0.49
N LYS A 290 -21.25 0.81 0.77
CA LYS A 290 -20.12 1.19 -0.09
C LYS A 290 -19.17 0.00 -0.36
N ASN A 291 -18.86 -0.79 0.68
CA ASN A 291 -18.00 -1.97 0.56
C ASN A 291 -18.58 -3.04 -0.37
N HIS A 292 -19.89 -3.30 -0.30
CA HIS A 292 -20.56 -4.28 -1.16
C HIS A 292 -20.48 -3.91 -2.65
N GLU A 293 -20.52 -2.62 -2.99
CA GLU A 293 -20.41 -2.14 -4.38
C GLU A 293 -19.03 -2.48 -4.99
N VAL A 294 -17.96 -2.27 -4.22
CA VAL A 294 -16.58 -2.43 -4.70
C VAL A 294 -16.07 -3.86 -4.61
N LEU A 295 -16.55 -4.67 -3.65
CA LEU A 295 -16.15 -6.06 -3.48
C LEU A 295 -16.50 -6.91 -4.70
N ALA A 296 -17.72 -6.75 -5.23
CA ALA A 296 -18.20 -7.53 -6.38
C ALA A 296 -17.41 -7.24 -7.67
N SER A 297 -16.88 -6.03 -7.81
CA SER A 297 -16.22 -5.56 -9.03
C SER A 297 -14.71 -5.75 -9.02
N GLY A 298 -14.09 -5.88 -7.84
CA GLY A 298 -12.63 -5.91 -7.70
C GLY A 298 -11.94 -7.06 -8.43
N LYS A 299 -12.53 -8.27 -8.44
CA LYS A 299 -11.98 -9.42 -9.18
C LYS A 299 -11.99 -9.15 -10.69
N THR A 300 -13.12 -8.68 -11.21
CA THR A 300 -13.28 -8.29 -12.62
C THR A 300 -12.28 -7.20 -13.04
N ALA A 301 -12.01 -6.23 -12.16
CA ALA A 301 -11.04 -5.17 -12.45
C ALA A 301 -9.61 -5.70 -12.67
N ILE A 302 -9.18 -6.70 -11.90
CA ILE A 302 -7.86 -7.36 -12.11
C ILE A 302 -7.83 -8.10 -13.45
N GLU A 303 -8.91 -8.79 -13.82
CA GLU A 303 -9.00 -9.46 -15.11
C GLU A 303 -8.90 -8.45 -16.27
N ILE A 304 -9.61 -7.32 -16.18
CA ILE A 304 -9.53 -6.22 -17.15
C ILE A 304 -8.09 -5.70 -17.23
N ALA A 305 -7.48 -5.36 -16.08
CA ALA A 305 -6.13 -4.84 -16.03
C ALA A 305 -5.11 -5.78 -16.68
N THR A 306 -5.24 -7.08 -16.40
CA THR A 306 -4.38 -8.13 -16.98
C THR A 306 -4.56 -8.23 -18.49
N ARG A 307 -5.79 -8.19 -19.01
CA ARG A 307 -6.07 -8.21 -20.47
C ARG A 307 -5.46 -7.02 -21.20
N HIS A 308 -5.37 -5.85 -20.55
CA HIS A 308 -4.75 -4.64 -21.09
C HIS A 308 -3.23 -4.57 -20.86
N GLY A 309 -2.62 -5.58 -20.24
CA GLY A 309 -1.18 -5.62 -19.98
C GLY A 309 -0.72 -4.62 -18.90
N ILE A 310 -1.63 -4.17 -18.03
CA ILE A 310 -1.30 -3.32 -16.89
C ILE A 310 -0.53 -4.16 -15.86
N LEU A 311 0.55 -3.61 -15.32
CA LEU A 311 1.26 -4.24 -14.21
C LEU A 311 0.38 -4.18 -12.95
N VAL A 312 -0.03 -5.35 -12.47
CA VAL A 312 -0.82 -5.52 -11.25
C VAL A 312 0.11 -5.93 -10.11
N GLY A 313 0.23 -5.07 -9.09
CA GLY A 313 0.95 -5.38 -7.85
C GLY A 313 0.08 -6.10 -6.83
N PHE A 314 0.63 -6.32 -5.64
CA PHE A 314 -0.10 -6.83 -4.47
C PHE A 314 -0.25 -5.73 -3.43
N GLY A 315 -1.44 -5.57 -2.84
CA GLY A 315 -1.71 -4.65 -1.75
C GLY A 315 -2.76 -5.20 -0.80
N THR A 316 -2.66 -4.89 0.49
CA THR A 316 -3.65 -5.39 1.46
C THR A 316 -4.65 -4.36 1.93
N ASP A 317 -4.21 -3.14 2.28
CA ASP A 317 -5.04 -2.08 2.86
C ASP A 317 -5.81 -2.52 4.13
N LEU A 318 -5.24 -3.46 4.88
CA LEU A 318 -5.83 -3.92 6.13
C LEU A 318 -5.50 -2.94 7.26
N MET A 319 -6.50 -2.58 8.06
CA MET A 319 -6.38 -1.69 9.21
C MET A 319 -6.95 -2.33 10.47
N GLY A 320 -6.53 -1.85 11.64
CA GLY A 320 -6.98 -2.31 12.94
C GLY A 320 -6.85 -3.83 13.10
N ASP A 321 -7.91 -4.44 13.61
CA ASP A 321 -7.99 -5.86 13.93
C ASP A 321 -8.04 -6.78 12.70
N LEU A 322 -8.03 -6.23 11.48
CA LEU A 322 -8.07 -7.03 10.24
C LEU A 322 -6.69 -7.46 9.74
N GLU A 323 -5.60 -6.97 10.35
CA GLU A 323 -4.22 -7.18 9.88
C GLU A 323 -3.80 -8.64 9.77
N TYR A 324 -4.41 -9.54 10.55
CA TYR A 324 -4.06 -10.96 10.56
C TYR A 324 -4.33 -11.63 9.21
N ALA A 325 -5.21 -11.04 8.39
CA ALA A 325 -5.62 -11.58 7.10
C ALA A 325 -4.63 -11.28 5.96
N GLN A 326 -3.44 -10.71 6.22
CA GLN A 326 -2.50 -10.28 5.17
C GLN A 326 -2.19 -11.39 4.14
N LEU A 327 -1.96 -12.63 4.61
CA LEU A 327 -1.68 -13.78 3.75
C LEU A 327 -2.89 -14.25 2.94
N ARG A 328 -4.10 -14.07 3.46
CA ARG A 328 -5.34 -14.36 2.74
C ARG A 328 -5.48 -13.49 1.49
N GLY A 329 -4.88 -12.29 1.49
CA GLY A 329 -4.83 -11.47 0.29
C GLY A 329 -4.13 -12.15 -0.87
N LEU A 330 -3.03 -12.88 -0.62
CA LEU A 330 -2.31 -13.61 -1.65
C LEU A 330 -3.20 -14.71 -2.24
N GLU A 331 -3.94 -15.43 -1.39
CA GLU A 331 -4.90 -16.46 -1.82
C GLU A 331 -5.99 -15.85 -2.73
N ILE A 332 -6.60 -14.75 -2.30
CA ILE A 332 -7.67 -14.08 -3.06
C ILE A 332 -7.16 -13.56 -4.40
N GLN A 333 -5.95 -12.98 -4.45
CA GLN A 333 -5.39 -12.47 -5.69
C GLN A 333 -4.98 -13.61 -6.63
N HIS A 334 -4.44 -14.72 -6.09
CA HIS A 334 -4.15 -15.93 -6.85
C HIS A 334 -5.40 -16.53 -7.50
N GLU A 335 -6.54 -16.59 -6.79
CA GLU A 335 -7.82 -17.07 -7.34
C GLU A 335 -8.25 -16.32 -8.61
N VAL A 336 -7.85 -15.05 -8.76
CA VAL A 336 -8.22 -14.20 -9.90
C VAL A 336 -7.20 -14.29 -11.02
N GLN A 337 -5.91 -14.27 -10.69
CA GLN A 337 -4.84 -14.24 -11.70
C GLN A 337 -4.51 -15.63 -12.24
N GLY A 338 -4.85 -16.70 -11.52
CA GLY A 338 -4.63 -18.09 -11.96
C GLY A 338 -3.15 -18.46 -12.14
N THR A 339 -2.25 -17.71 -11.49
CA THR A 339 -0.78 -17.88 -11.53
C THR A 339 -0.29 -18.79 -10.43
#